data_AF-A0A6A3D6W8-F1
#
_entry.id   AF-A0A6A3D6W8-F1
#
_cell.length_a   1.000
_cell.length_b   1.000
_cell.length_c   1.000
_cell.angle_alpha   90.00
_cell.angle_beta   90.00
_cell.angle_gamma   90.00
#
_symmetry.space_group_name_H-M   'P 1'
#
loop_
_entity.id
_entity.type
_entity.pdbx_description
1 polymer ?
#
loop_
_entity_poly.entity_id
_entity_poly.type
_entity_poly.pdbx_seq_one_letter_code
_entity_poly.pdbx_strand_id
1 'polypeptide(L)'
;MHMMTSNLMLSWEWSMPHLTNAATKAAFGMTSNVAKSKNPEMLQLLKKVTRTVYQFCTVEVMGALYEQLVRLLGVGKEKKLIDYKPHRIMSLTRVFERIVKHWNVLCLWYEERARKADRDKSAPPSPFPLAGDKLLMEQLLSLMLPISALNVKSQAEKPNQVDVLVSAYKVIVTTPGPEASLRKYDATRENPTSYHHSILMRWWSRPESC
;
A
#
# COMPACT_ATOMS: atom_id res chain seq x y z
N MET A 1 -29.21 9.01 -15.82
CA MET A 1 -27.88 9.62 -15.62
C MET A 1 -28.00 11.10 -15.95
N HIS A 2 -27.96 11.98 -14.96
CA HIS A 2 -28.15 13.42 -15.18
C HIS A 2 -26.82 13.99 -15.71
N MET A 3 -26.78 14.30 -17.01
CA MET A 3 -25.65 14.99 -17.63
C MET A 3 -25.63 16.42 -17.08
N MET A 4 -24.54 16.84 -16.41
CA MET A 4 -24.39 18.23 -15.97
C MET A 4 -24.03 19.09 -17.17
N THR A 5 -25.03 19.73 -17.78
CA THR A 5 -24.91 20.58 -18.97
C THR A 5 -24.83 22.07 -18.60
N SER A 6 -23.90 22.47 -17.74
CA SER A 6 -23.68 23.90 -17.47
C SER A 6 -22.29 24.35 -17.94
N ASN A 7 -22.33 25.05 -19.07
CA ASN A 7 -21.44 26.14 -19.50
C ASN A 7 -20.16 25.85 -20.30
N LEU A 8 -19.84 24.60 -20.66
CA LEU A 8 -18.68 24.31 -21.52
C LEU A 8 -18.92 23.43 -22.75
N MET A 9 -20.15 22.98 -23.03
CA MET A 9 -20.45 22.01 -24.12
C MET A 9 -19.52 20.78 -24.14
N LEU A 10 -19.04 20.35 -22.98
CA LEU A 10 -18.22 19.16 -22.82
C LEU A 10 -19.06 18.07 -22.16
N SER A 11 -19.12 16.89 -22.77
CA SER A 11 -19.67 15.68 -22.16
C SER A 11 -18.71 15.21 -21.07
N TRP A 12 -18.86 15.73 -19.85
CA TRP A 12 -18.06 15.32 -18.71
C TRP A 12 -18.56 13.98 -18.17
N GLU A 13 -17.78 12.92 -18.39
CA GLU A 13 -17.92 11.69 -17.60
C GLU A 13 -16.96 11.75 -16.41
N TRP A 14 -17.46 11.45 -15.22
CA TRP A 14 -16.60 11.23 -14.06
C TRP A 14 -15.77 9.98 -14.31
N SER A 15 -14.50 10.19 -14.66
CA SER A 15 -13.51 9.13 -14.82
C SER A 15 -13.34 8.39 -13.48
N MET A 16 -13.72 7.11 -13.46
CA MET A 16 -13.55 6.24 -12.28
C MET A 16 -12.11 6.28 -11.71
N PRO A 17 -11.04 6.30 -12.53
CA PRO A 17 -9.68 6.50 -12.03
C PRO A 17 -9.46 7.80 -11.26
N HIS A 18 -10.07 8.91 -11.69
CA HIS A 18 -9.97 10.17 -10.97
C HIS A 18 -10.75 10.13 -9.66
N LEU A 19 -11.95 9.54 -9.67
CA LEU A 19 -12.79 9.40 -8.48
C LEU A 19 -12.12 8.55 -7.41
N THR A 20 -11.65 7.35 -7.76
CA THR A 20 -10.97 6.44 -6.82
C THR A 20 -9.66 7.05 -6.30
N ASN A 21 -8.93 7.79 -7.14
CA ASN A 21 -7.70 8.46 -6.74
C ASN A 21 -7.99 9.61 -5.75
N ALA A 22 -9.03 10.40 -5.98
CA ALA A 22 -9.46 11.44 -5.06
C ALA A 22 -9.96 10.84 -3.72
N ALA A 23 -10.79 9.80 -3.79
CA ALA A 23 -11.30 9.10 -2.61
C ALA A 23 -10.16 8.49 -1.77
N THR A 24 -9.18 7.84 -2.42
CA THR A 24 -8.02 7.27 -1.73
C THR A 24 -7.17 8.37 -1.09
N LYS A 25 -6.87 9.47 -1.80
CA LYS A 25 -6.15 10.63 -1.22
C LYS A 25 -6.85 11.16 0.02
N ALA A 26 -8.18 11.31 -0.04
CA ALA A 26 -8.99 11.78 1.07
C ALA A 26 -8.95 10.78 2.25
N ALA A 27 -9.12 9.48 1.99
CA ALA A 27 -9.11 8.43 3.02
C ALA A 27 -7.76 8.35 3.75
N PHE A 28 -6.65 8.51 3.02
CA PHE A 28 -5.31 8.56 3.61
C PHE A 28 -4.97 9.91 4.25
N GLY A 29 -5.86 10.91 4.17
CA GLY A 29 -5.59 12.25 4.68
C GLY A 29 -4.40 12.92 3.99
N MET A 30 -4.18 12.65 2.70
CA MET A 30 -3.05 13.21 1.96
C MET A 30 -3.21 14.73 1.79
N THR A 31 -2.49 15.49 2.63
CA THR A 31 -2.41 16.95 2.58
C THR A 31 -0.96 17.39 2.78
N SER A 32 -0.62 18.58 2.31
CA SER A 32 0.71 19.19 2.53
C SER A 32 0.97 19.54 4.00
N ASN A 33 -0.09 19.71 4.81
CA ASN A 33 0.02 20.03 6.23
C ASN A 33 -0.62 18.95 7.11
N VAL A 34 0.20 18.22 7.85
CA VAL A 34 -0.23 17.09 8.71
C VAL A 34 -1.22 17.52 9.78
N ALA A 35 -1.06 18.70 10.36
CA ALA A 35 -1.98 19.22 11.39
C ALA A 35 -3.39 19.49 10.82
N LYS A 36 -3.51 19.58 9.49
CA LYS A 36 -4.78 19.71 8.78
C LYS A 36 -5.27 18.40 8.17
N SER A 37 -4.57 17.29 8.43
CA SER A 37 -5.00 15.98 7.93
C SER A 37 -6.25 15.53 8.67
N LYS A 38 -7.25 15.09 7.90
CA LYS A 38 -8.44 14.42 8.44
C LYS A 38 -8.17 12.96 8.82
N ASN A 39 -6.98 12.45 8.50
CA ASN A 39 -6.50 11.13 8.90
C ASN A 39 -4.98 11.18 9.17
N PRO A 40 -4.56 11.72 10.33
CA PRO A 40 -3.15 11.92 10.64
C PRO A 40 -2.39 10.60 10.77
N GLU A 41 -3.03 9.54 11.24
CA GLU A 41 -2.43 8.21 11.42
C GLU A 41 -2.06 7.58 10.07
N MET A 42 -2.98 7.58 9.11
CA MET A 42 -2.69 7.08 7.75
C MET A 42 -1.64 7.92 7.03
N LEU A 43 -1.66 9.25 7.24
CA LEU A 43 -0.62 10.13 6.72
C LEU A 43 0.75 9.81 7.34
N GLN A 44 0.80 9.47 8.62
CA GLN A 44 2.02 9.04 9.29
C GLN A 44 2.52 7.69 8.77
N LEU A 45 1.64 6.72 8.53
CA LEU A 45 1.98 5.46 7.87
C LEU A 45 2.60 5.72 6.49
N LEU A 46 2.01 6.60 5.67
CA LEU A 46 2.57 6.97 4.37
C LEU A 46 3.96 7.60 4.47
N LYS A 47 4.22 8.39 5.51
CA LYS A 47 5.56 8.91 5.78
C LYS A 47 6.54 7.79 6.12
N LYS A 48 6.14 6.81 6.94
CA LYS A 48 6.96 5.62 7.25
C LYS A 48 7.26 4.80 5.99
N VAL A 49 6.26 4.58 5.12
CA VAL A 49 6.42 3.93 3.81
C VAL A 49 7.40 4.70 2.93
N THR A 50 7.20 6.02 2.79
CA THR A 50 8.09 6.89 2.00
C THR A 50 9.53 6.83 2.50
N ARG A 51 9.72 6.89 3.82
CA ARG A 51 11.03 6.77 4.46
C ARG A 51 11.67 5.41 4.20
N THR A 52 10.91 4.32 4.31
CA THR A 52 11.38 2.96 4.04
C THR A 52 11.88 2.85 2.60
N VAL A 53 11.08 3.29 1.63
CA VAL A 53 11.49 3.26 0.22
C VAL A 53 12.72 4.14 -0.02
N TYR A 54 12.75 5.35 0.55
CA TYR A 54 13.91 6.24 0.41
C TYR A 54 15.18 5.61 0.98
N GLN A 55 15.15 5.13 2.22
CA GLN A 55 16.30 4.50 2.88
C GLN A 55 16.78 3.25 2.15
N PHE A 56 15.86 2.52 1.53
CA PHE A 56 16.19 1.36 0.76
C PHE A 56 16.83 1.73 -0.60
N CYS A 57 16.30 2.75 -1.29
CA CYS A 57 16.77 3.17 -2.61
C CYS A 57 18.06 4.01 -2.58
N THR A 58 18.31 4.77 -1.51
CA THR A 58 19.49 5.66 -1.42
C THR A 58 20.70 5.02 -0.75
N VAL A 59 20.54 3.88 -0.08
CA VAL A 59 21.67 3.17 0.54
C VAL A 59 22.32 2.26 -0.50
N GLU A 60 23.26 2.82 -1.24
CA GLU A 60 24.10 2.10 -2.21
C GLU A 60 24.93 0.97 -1.56
N VAL A 61 25.30 1.16 -0.28
CA VAL A 61 26.30 0.35 0.45
C VAL A 61 25.84 -1.10 0.73
N MET A 62 24.54 -1.42 0.61
CA MET A 62 24.01 -2.76 0.90
C MET A 62 23.13 -3.34 -0.23
N GLY A 63 23.26 -2.82 -1.46
CA GLY A 63 22.47 -3.30 -2.60
C GLY A 63 22.60 -4.80 -2.86
N ALA A 64 23.80 -5.37 -2.66
CA ALA A 64 24.04 -6.80 -2.80
C ALA A 64 23.38 -7.65 -1.69
N LEU A 65 23.31 -7.13 -0.46
CA LEU A 65 22.70 -7.84 0.67
C LEU A 65 21.22 -8.12 0.41
N TYR A 66 20.48 -7.16 -0.15
CA TYR A 66 19.07 -7.38 -0.47
C TYR A 66 18.89 -8.49 -1.52
N GLU A 67 19.63 -8.43 -2.62
CA GLU A 67 19.54 -9.46 -3.66
C GLU A 67 19.87 -10.86 -3.07
N GLN A 68 20.86 -10.93 -2.18
CA GLN A 68 21.20 -12.16 -1.47
C GLN A 68 20.06 -12.64 -0.56
N LEU A 69 19.46 -11.75 0.23
CA LEU A 69 18.33 -12.08 1.12
C LEU A 69 17.09 -12.52 0.34
N VAL A 70 16.78 -11.87 -0.79
CA VAL A 70 15.68 -12.27 -1.68
C VAL A 70 15.88 -13.68 -2.22
N ARG A 71 17.11 -13.99 -2.67
CA ARG A 71 17.46 -15.35 -3.15
C ARG A 71 17.39 -16.38 -2.01
N LEU A 72 17.96 -16.06 -0.85
CA LEU A 72 18.04 -16.96 0.30
C LEU A 72 16.67 -17.28 0.88
N LEU A 73 15.78 -16.30 0.97
CA LEU A 73 14.41 -16.49 1.45
C LEU A 73 13.44 -16.99 0.38
N GLY A 74 13.87 -17.09 -0.89
CA GLY A 74 13.02 -17.58 -1.99
C GLY A 74 11.81 -16.69 -2.28
N VAL A 75 11.80 -15.44 -1.83
CA VAL A 75 10.63 -14.53 -1.94
C VAL A 75 10.50 -13.86 -3.31
N GLY A 76 11.42 -14.13 -4.24
CA GLY A 76 11.34 -13.64 -5.61
C GLY A 76 12.66 -13.60 -6.36
N LYS A 77 12.69 -12.81 -7.43
CA LYS A 77 13.86 -12.59 -8.31
C LYS A 77 14.28 -11.11 -8.35
N GLU A 78 13.61 -10.27 -7.57
CA GLU A 78 13.72 -8.82 -7.67
C GLU A 78 14.97 -8.31 -6.97
N LYS A 79 15.77 -7.54 -7.71
CA LYS A 79 17.08 -7.05 -7.24
C LYS A 79 16.99 -5.72 -6.48
N LYS A 80 15.86 -5.03 -6.57
CA LYS A 80 15.59 -3.72 -5.95
C LYS A 80 14.13 -3.60 -5.54
N LEU A 81 13.84 -2.75 -4.56
CA LEU A 81 12.49 -2.30 -4.24
C LEU A 81 12.00 -1.32 -5.35
N ILE A 82 10.69 -1.17 -5.52
CA ILE A 82 10.11 -0.32 -6.57
C ILE A 82 10.42 1.16 -6.29
N ASP A 83 10.80 1.92 -7.33
CA ASP A 83 10.93 3.38 -7.23
C ASP A 83 9.56 4.02 -6.94
N TYR A 84 9.46 4.73 -5.81
CA TYR A 84 8.19 5.29 -5.34
C TYR A 84 8.13 6.80 -5.58
N LYS A 85 7.14 7.21 -6.37
CA LYS A 85 6.71 8.61 -6.45
C LYS A 85 5.40 8.80 -5.68
N PRO A 86 5.37 9.63 -4.61
CA PRO A 86 4.21 9.80 -3.73
C PRO A 86 2.91 10.27 -4.41
N HIS A 87 2.98 10.80 -5.64
CA HIS A 87 1.83 11.41 -6.31
C HIS A 87 0.98 10.45 -7.14
N ARG A 88 1.31 9.14 -7.23
CA ARG A 88 0.57 8.17 -8.06
C ARG A 88 -0.04 7.07 -7.20
N ILE A 89 -1.35 7.07 -6.96
CA ILE A 89 -1.96 6.03 -6.10
C ILE A 89 -1.81 4.60 -6.65
N MET A 90 -1.78 4.41 -7.98
CA MET A 90 -1.44 3.10 -8.55
C MET A 90 0.00 2.65 -8.21
N SER A 91 0.92 3.58 -7.94
CA SER A 91 2.23 3.23 -7.40
C SER A 91 2.13 2.83 -5.93
N LEU A 92 1.18 3.40 -5.17
CA LEU A 92 1.01 3.09 -3.75
C LEU A 92 0.61 1.63 -3.52
N THR A 93 -0.37 1.11 -4.26
CA THR A 93 -0.77 -0.32 -4.13
C THR A 93 0.41 -1.25 -4.41
N ARG A 94 1.17 -0.96 -5.47
CA ARG A 94 2.36 -1.76 -5.84
C ARG A 94 3.46 -1.65 -4.81
N VAL A 95 3.63 -0.50 -4.17
CA VAL A 95 4.61 -0.31 -3.08
C VAL A 95 4.19 -1.09 -1.85
N PHE A 96 2.90 -1.06 -1.47
CA PHE A 96 2.38 -1.85 -0.37
C PHE A 96 2.57 -3.34 -0.64
N GLU A 97 2.17 -3.81 -1.81
CA GLU A 97 2.36 -5.19 -2.27
C GLU A 97 3.84 -5.61 -2.19
N ARG A 98 4.74 -4.75 -2.68
CA ARG A 98 6.18 -5.00 -2.66
C ARG A 98 6.73 -5.13 -1.25
N ILE A 99 6.38 -4.18 -0.37
CA ILE A 99 6.83 -4.13 1.01
C ILE A 99 6.32 -5.34 1.78
N VAL A 100 5.03 -5.65 1.68
CA VAL A 100 4.42 -6.82 2.31
C VAL A 100 5.09 -8.11 1.82
N LYS A 101 5.26 -8.27 0.51
CA LYS A 101 5.93 -9.44 -0.09
C LYS A 101 7.36 -9.64 0.42
N HIS A 102 8.08 -8.54 0.66
CA HIS A 102 9.49 -8.56 1.07
C HIS A 102 9.68 -8.24 2.55
N TRP A 103 8.63 -8.34 3.38
CA TRP A 103 8.65 -7.89 4.77
C TRP A 103 9.84 -8.47 5.55
N ASN A 104 10.02 -9.80 5.49
CA ASN A 104 11.08 -10.49 6.20
C ASN A 104 12.48 -10.10 5.66
N VAL A 105 12.60 -9.85 4.35
CA VAL A 105 13.85 -9.34 3.76
C VAL A 105 14.16 -7.95 4.31
N LEU A 106 13.16 -7.08 4.42
CA LEU A 106 13.33 -5.73 4.98
C LEU A 106 13.74 -5.79 6.44
N CYS A 107 13.09 -6.62 7.25
CA CYS A 107 13.46 -6.88 8.65
C CYS A 107 14.95 -7.23 8.79
N LEU A 108 15.37 -8.30 8.11
CA LEU A 108 16.76 -8.77 8.15
C LEU A 108 17.75 -7.73 7.63
N TRP A 109 17.36 -6.95 6.61
CA TRP A 109 18.21 -5.90 6.06
C TRP A 109 18.45 -4.77 7.06
N TYR A 110 17.42 -4.33 7.79
CA TYR A 110 17.57 -3.31 8.84
C TYR A 110 18.34 -3.86 10.04
N GLU A 111 18.11 -5.10 10.45
CA GLU A 111 18.86 -5.77 11.52
C GLU A 111 20.35 -5.92 11.19
N GLU A 112 20.69 -6.31 9.96
CA GLU A 112 22.08 -6.45 9.54
C GLU A 112 22.78 -5.09 9.43
N ARG A 113 22.06 -4.04 9.04
CA ARG A 113 22.58 -2.67 9.11
C ARG A 113 22.91 -2.24 10.54
N ALA A 114 22.05 -2.55 11.50
CA ALA A 114 22.31 -2.26 12.91
C ALA A 114 23.53 -3.03 13.41
N ARG A 115 23.57 -4.35 13.18
CA ARG A 115 24.71 -5.21 13.54
C ARG A 115 26.02 -4.76 12.91
N LYS A 116 25.99 -4.30 11.65
CA LYS A 116 27.18 -3.74 11.00
C LYS A 116 27.66 -2.48 11.70
N ALA A 117 26.75 -1.56 12.04
CA ALA A 117 27.14 -0.34 12.73
C ALA A 117 27.77 -0.62 14.10
N ASP A 118 27.26 -1.62 14.82
CA ASP A 118 27.83 -2.09 16.10
C ASP A 118 29.24 -2.65 15.91
N ARG A 119 29.45 -3.51 14.90
CA ARG A 119 30.78 -4.05 14.55
C ARG A 119 31.77 -2.95 14.17
N ASP A 120 31.31 -1.97 13.42
CA ASP A 120 32.11 -0.84 12.93
C ASP A 120 32.27 0.27 13.99
N LYS A 121 31.69 0.11 15.19
CA LYS A 121 31.63 1.13 16.27
C LYS A 121 31.16 2.50 15.77
N SER A 122 30.23 2.50 14.83
CA SER A 122 29.68 3.71 14.20
C SER A 122 28.31 4.08 14.80
N ALA A 123 27.82 5.27 14.49
CA ALA A 123 26.51 5.71 14.98
C ALA A 123 25.40 4.76 14.49
N PRO A 124 24.43 4.40 15.36
CA PRO A 124 23.39 3.47 15.00
C PRO A 124 22.53 4.02 13.86
N PRO A 125 22.23 3.21 12.83
CA PRO A 125 21.37 3.62 11.75
C PRO A 125 19.92 3.75 12.25
N SER A 126 19.10 4.47 11.50
CA SER A 126 17.67 4.51 11.81
C SER A 126 17.04 3.12 11.76
N PRO A 127 16.16 2.77 12.71
CA PRO A 127 15.47 1.48 12.73
C PRO A 127 14.47 1.35 11.59
N PHE A 128 13.96 0.13 11.36
CA PHE A 128 12.93 -0.15 10.37
C PHE A 128 11.67 0.68 10.65
N PRO A 129 11.31 1.67 9.81
CA PRO A 129 10.24 2.62 10.14
C PRO A 129 8.85 1.99 10.27
N LEU A 130 8.63 0.84 9.60
CA LEU A 130 7.35 0.13 9.56
C LEU A 130 7.29 -1.06 10.54
N ALA A 131 8.27 -1.23 11.43
CA ALA A 131 8.22 -2.28 12.44
C ALA A 131 6.89 -2.21 13.22
N GLY A 132 6.22 -3.36 13.40
CA GLY A 132 4.90 -3.47 14.01
C GLY A 132 3.70 -3.08 13.12
N ASP A 133 3.90 -2.56 11.90
CA ASP A 133 2.79 -2.13 11.03
C ASP A 133 2.37 -3.20 9.98
N LYS A 134 2.92 -4.43 10.05
CA LYS A 134 2.73 -5.47 9.00
C LYS A 134 1.26 -5.77 8.74
N LEU A 135 0.52 -6.12 9.80
CA LEU A 135 -0.90 -6.48 9.71
C LEU A 135 -1.73 -5.34 9.12
N LEU A 136 -1.45 -4.10 9.55
CA LEU A 136 -2.11 -2.91 9.00
C LEU A 136 -1.82 -2.76 7.50
N MET A 137 -0.56 -2.95 7.07
CA MET A 137 -0.19 -2.89 5.66
C MET A 137 -0.88 -3.98 4.82
N GLU A 138 -1.00 -5.21 5.34
CA GLU A 138 -1.69 -6.31 4.66
C GLU A 138 -3.20 -6.06 4.55
N GLN A 139 -3.84 -5.52 5.59
CA GLN A 139 -5.25 -5.12 5.57
C GLN A 139 -5.50 -3.99 4.57
N LEU A 140 -4.65 -2.95 4.57
CA LEU A 140 -4.74 -1.86 3.60
C LEU A 140 -4.51 -2.35 2.17
N LEU A 141 -3.55 -3.24 1.95
CA LEU A 141 -3.34 -3.86 0.64
C LEU A 141 -4.59 -4.61 0.17
N SER A 142 -5.24 -5.35 1.07
CA SER A 142 -6.50 -6.07 0.78
C SER A 142 -7.62 -5.12 0.33
N LEU A 143 -7.69 -3.91 0.90
CA LEU A 143 -8.65 -2.86 0.49
C LEU A 143 -8.25 -2.18 -0.83
N MET A 144 -6.95 -1.99 -1.06
CA MET A 144 -6.43 -1.26 -2.23
C MET A 144 -6.43 -2.09 -3.52
N LEU A 145 -6.32 -3.42 -3.43
CA LEU A 145 -6.29 -4.30 -4.60
C LEU A 145 -7.57 -4.21 -5.45
N PRO A 146 -8.80 -4.33 -4.89
CA PRO A 146 -10.04 -4.15 -5.65
C PRO A 146 -10.16 -2.78 -6.32
N ILE A 147 -9.75 -1.71 -5.62
CA ILE A 147 -9.74 -0.34 -6.17
C ILE A 147 -8.77 -0.23 -7.34
N SER A 148 -7.60 -0.87 -7.24
CA SER A 148 -6.60 -0.87 -8.31
C SER A 148 -7.07 -1.68 -9.53
N ALA A 149 -7.76 -2.79 -9.32
CA ALA A 149 -8.37 -3.59 -10.38
C ALA A 149 -9.48 -2.81 -11.11
N LEU A 150 -10.31 -2.07 -10.36
CA LEU A 150 -11.29 -1.15 -10.93
C LEU A 150 -10.60 -0.10 -11.82
N ASN A 151 -9.54 0.53 -11.32
CA ASN A 151 -8.79 1.53 -12.07
C ASN A 151 -8.24 1.00 -13.40
N VAL A 152 -7.58 -0.18 -13.38
CA VAL A 152 -7.08 -0.83 -14.59
C VAL A 152 -8.21 -1.08 -15.59
N LYS A 153 -9.34 -1.62 -15.13
CA LYS A 153 -10.49 -1.91 -15.99
C LYS A 153 -11.06 -0.64 -16.64
N SER A 154 -11.17 0.44 -15.87
CA SER A 154 -11.67 1.73 -16.36
C SER A 154 -10.70 2.49 -17.27
N GLN A 155 -9.44 2.06 -17.36
CA GLN A 155 -8.40 2.64 -18.23
C GLN A 155 -8.11 1.77 -19.47
N ALA A 156 -8.87 0.70 -19.69
CA ALA A 156 -8.75 -0.10 -20.91
C ALA A 156 -9.02 0.76 -22.16
N GLU A 157 -8.43 0.40 -23.30
CA GLU A 157 -8.58 1.13 -24.57
C GLU A 157 -10.05 1.31 -24.98
N LYS A 158 -10.90 0.34 -24.64
CA LYS A 158 -12.36 0.38 -24.81
C LYS A 158 -13.02 -0.18 -23.54
N PRO A 159 -13.20 0.64 -22.49
CA PRO A 159 -13.73 0.15 -21.24
C PRO A 159 -15.24 -0.12 -21.39
N ASN A 160 -15.67 -1.35 -21.11
CA ASN A 160 -17.09 -1.66 -21.04
C ASN A 160 -17.70 -0.96 -19.82
N GLN A 161 -18.58 0.02 -20.06
CA GLN A 161 -19.19 0.82 -18.99
C GLN A 161 -19.96 -0.04 -17.98
N VAL A 162 -20.67 -1.08 -18.43
CA VAL A 162 -21.40 -2.01 -17.55
C VAL A 162 -20.41 -2.77 -16.65
N ASP A 163 -19.32 -3.27 -17.22
CA ASP A 163 -18.30 -4.00 -16.43
C ASP A 163 -17.60 -3.10 -15.42
N VAL A 164 -17.35 -1.83 -15.77
CA VAL A 164 -16.79 -0.84 -14.86
C VAL A 164 -17.76 -0.54 -13.71
N LEU A 165 -19.05 -0.31 -14.01
CA LEU A 165 -20.08 -0.06 -13.00
C LEU A 165 -20.29 -1.26 -12.08
N VAL A 166 -20.36 -2.47 -12.62
CA VAL A 166 -20.46 -3.70 -11.82
C VAL A 166 -19.22 -3.87 -10.94
N SER A 167 -18.04 -3.51 -11.42
CA SER A 167 -16.81 -3.58 -10.63
C SER A 167 -16.79 -2.52 -9.52
N ALA A 168 -17.24 -1.30 -9.80
CA ALA A 168 -17.38 -0.25 -8.80
C ALA A 168 -18.39 -0.64 -7.71
N TYR A 169 -19.56 -1.16 -8.12
CA TYR A 169 -20.55 -1.70 -7.19
C TYR A 169 -19.95 -2.80 -6.31
N LYS A 170 -19.25 -3.77 -6.90
CA LYS A 170 -18.55 -4.83 -6.16
C LYS A 170 -17.58 -4.24 -5.14
N VAL A 171 -16.73 -3.30 -5.53
CA VAL A 171 -15.81 -2.62 -4.58
C VAL A 171 -16.60 -2.02 -3.41
N ILE A 172 -17.71 -1.34 -3.67
CA ILE A 172 -18.53 -0.71 -2.62
C ILE A 172 -19.16 -1.75 -1.69
N VAL A 173 -19.71 -2.85 -2.22
CA VAL A 173 -20.42 -3.84 -1.40
C VAL A 173 -19.49 -4.86 -0.73
N THR A 174 -18.33 -5.15 -1.31
CA THR A 174 -17.36 -6.11 -0.76
C THR A 174 -16.29 -5.46 0.12
N THR A 175 -16.16 -4.13 0.08
CA THR A 175 -15.36 -3.38 1.05
C THR A 175 -16.27 -3.10 2.23
N PRO A 176 -16.28 -3.95 3.26
CA PRO A 176 -17.39 -3.96 4.19
C PRO A 176 -17.35 -2.73 5.10
N GLY A 177 -18.51 -2.36 5.63
CA GLY A 177 -18.59 -1.52 6.82
C GLY A 177 -17.84 -2.16 8.00
N PRO A 178 -17.63 -1.44 9.11
CA PRO A 178 -16.76 -1.86 10.20
C PRO A 178 -17.03 -3.27 10.76
N GLU A 179 -18.23 -3.81 10.60
CA GLU A 179 -18.69 -5.09 11.19
C GLU A 179 -18.43 -6.35 10.33
N ALA A 180 -17.96 -6.22 9.09
CA ALA A 180 -17.80 -7.39 8.21
C ALA A 180 -16.34 -7.77 7.95
N SER A 181 -16.09 -9.06 7.74
CA SER A 181 -14.76 -9.63 7.54
C SER A 181 -14.11 -9.12 6.26
N LEU A 182 -12.81 -8.83 6.29
CA LEU A 182 -12.05 -8.40 5.13
C LEU A 182 -11.30 -9.59 4.52
N ARG A 183 -11.59 -9.94 3.27
CA ARG A 183 -10.83 -10.97 2.54
C ARG A 183 -9.35 -10.58 2.49
N LYS A 184 -8.44 -11.52 2.78
CA LYS A 184 -7.00 -11.25 2.73
C LYS A 184 -6.49 -11.05 1.30
N TYR A 185 -5.43 -10.25 1.14
CA TYR A 185 -4.82 -9.94 -0.15
C TYR A 185 -4.27 -11.17 -0.88
N ASP A 186 -3.88 -12.20 -0.14
CA ASP A 186 -3.31 -13.46 -0.61
C ASP A 186 -4.35 -14.60 -0.71
N ALA A 187 -5.62 -14.33 -0.39
CA ALA A 187 -6.68 -15.32 -0.40
C ALA A 187 -7.01 -15.80 -1.83
N THR A 188 -6.84 -17.09 -2.09
CA THR A 188 -7.17 -17.71 -3.37
C THR A 188 -8.58 -18.30 -3.36
N ARG A 189 -9.01 -18.85 -4.49
CA ARG A 189 -10.27 -19.62 -4.55
C ARG A 189 -10.19 -20.92 -3.73
N GLU A 190 -9.02 -21.55 -3.71
CA GLU A 190 -8.78 -22.80 -2.98
C GLU A 190 -8.54 -22.56 -1.48
N ASN A 191 -8.06 -21.37 -1.10
CA ASN A 191 -7.82 -21.00 0.29
C ASN A 191 -8.45 -19.63 0.60
N PRO A 192 -9.78 -19.58 0.83
CA PRO A 192 -10.48 -18.34 1.11
C PRO A 192 -10.23 -17.91 2.56
N THR A 193 -9.24 -17.04 2.77
CA THR A 193 -8.91 -16.47 4.08
C THR A 193 -9.44 -15.05 4.22
N SER A 194 -9.84 -14.68 5.43
CA SER A 194 -10.32 -13.34 5.78
C SER A 194 -9.82 -12.90 7.15
N TYR A 195 -9.62 -11.61 7.33
CA TYR A 195 -9.48 -10.97 8.63
C TYR A 195 -10.85 -10.86 9.29
N HIS A 196 -10.96 -11.33 10.52
CA HIS A 196 -12.16 -11.16 11.32
C HIS A 196 -12.35 -9.68 11.71
N HIS A 197 -13.60 -9.22 11.86
CA HIS A 197 -13.91 -7.83 12.22
C HIS A 197 -13.13 -7.35 13.46
N SER A 198 -13.01 -8.20 14.49
CA SER A 198 -12.36 -7.86 15.76
C SER A 198 -10.87 -7.52 15.67
N ILE A 199 -10.21 -7.85 14.54
CA ILE A 199 -8.79 -7.59 14.29
C ILE A 199 -8.56 -6.55 13.18
N LEU A 200 -9.63 -6.01 12.58
CA LEU A 200 -9.52 -4.96 11.57
C LEU A 200 -9.07 -3.66 12.20
N MET A 201 -8.03 -3.04 11.62
CA MET A 201 -7.58 -1.69 11.95
C MET A 201 -7.38 -1.47 13.45
N ARG A 202 -6.95 -2.51 14.18
CA ARG A 202 -6.63 -2.41 15.60
C ARG A 202 -5.26 -1.77 15.75
N TRP A 203 -5.23 -0.48 16.06
CA TRP A 203 -4.00 0.30 16.27
C TRP A 203 -3.21 -0.12 17.53
N TRP A 204 -3.84 -0.87 18.44
CA TRP A 204 -3.27 -1.32 19.70
C TRP A 204 -3.33 -2.83 19.89
N SER A 205 -2.51 -3.56 19.16
CA SER A 205 -2.07 -4.87 19.63
C SER A 205 -0.56 -4.91 19.53
N ARG A 206 0.05 -5.53 20.56
CA ARG A 206 1.48 -5.50 20.93
C ARG A 206 2.41 -5.42 19.71
N PRO A 207 3.57 -4.75 19.84
CA PRO A 207 4.58 -4.84 18.79
C PRO A 207 4.92 -6.31 18.60
N GLU A 208 4.36 -6.93 17.55
CA GLU A 208 5.15 -7.85 16.76
C GLU A 208 6.40 -7.05 16.43
N SER A 209 7.55 -7.64 16.72
CA SER A 209 8.83 -7.04 16.45
C SER A 209 8.96 -6.80 14.92
N CYS A 210 10.15 -6.87 14.34
CA CYS A 210 10.12 -7.80 13.22
C CYS A 210 9.83 -9.18 13.81
#